data_AF-A0A447P8J1-F1
#
_entry.id   AF-A0A447P8J1-F1
#
_cell.length_a   1.000
_cell.length_b   1.000
_cell.length_c   1.000
_cell.angle_alpha   90.00
_cell.angle_beta   90.00
_cell.angle_gamma   90.00
#
_symmetry.space_group_name_H-M   'P 1'
#
loop_
_entity.id
_entity.type
_entity.pdbx_description
1 polymer ?
#
loop_
_entity_poly.entity_id
_entity_poly.type
_entity_poly.pdbx_seq_one_letter_code
_entity_poly.pdbx_strand_id
1 'polypeptide(L)'
;MKVYIAAFNGEGGQGGVERVVAQQKNMLTNLGFEVILIDRNYFLLTRKIKSRKASLFLYPLIVSIFFNFKRIIRNKFLTISHGYSCPFYKNDLLIAHGNMKCYFETINQTEIKNFSGSGITAFYEKCSGRLSKKNMGCIKKSNAGMGRFVLS
;
A
#
# COMPACT_ATOMS: atom_id res chain seq x y z
N MET A 1 -14.96 1.46 15.68
CA MET A 1 -14.29 2.33 14.68
C MET A 1 -13.78 1.46 13.55
N LYS A 2 -13.92 1.86 12.28
CA LYS A 2 -13.46 1.07 11.13
C LYS A 2 -12.02 1.40 10.79
N VAL A 3 -11.21 0.38 10.48
CA VAL A 3 -9.85 0.53 9.96
C VAL A 3 -9.81 -0.05 8.55
N TYR A 4 -9.49 0.76 7.56
CA TYR A 4 -9.31 0.31 6.19
C TYR A 4 -7.83 0.08 5.91
N ILE A 5 -7.49 -1.11 5.44
CA ILE A 5 -6.13 -1.46 5.00
C ILE A 5 -6.13 -1.56 3.48
N ALA A 6 -5.44 -0.64 2.81
CA ALA A 6 -5.26 -0.67 1.36
C ALA A 6 -3.98 -1.43 1.02
N ALA A 7 -4.13 -2.62 0.45
CA ALA A 7 -3.03 -3.50 0.08
C ALA A 7 -3.37 -4.26 -1.21
N PHE A 8 -2.69 -3.94 -2.32
CA PHE A 8 -3.02 -4.50 -3.64
C PHE A 8 -3.13 -6.04 -3.67
N ASN A 9 -2.19 -6.74 -3.03
CA ASN A 9 -2.19 -8.22 -2.96
C ASN A 9 -3.00 -8.80 -1.79
N GLY A 10 -3.50 -7.95 -0.88
CA GLY A 10 -4.19 -8.39 0.32
C GLY A 10 -3.34 -9.22 1.28
N GLU A 11 -3.97 -10.22 1.90
CA GLU A 11 -3.36 -11.10 2.93
C GLU A 11 -3.16 -12.56 2.47
N GLY A 12 -3.54 -12.90 1.23
CA GLY A 12 -3.61 -14.29 0.75
C GLY A 12 -2.31 -14.89 0.19
N GLY A 13 -1.18 -14.18 0.27
CA GLY A 13 0.08 -14.58 -0.36
C GLY A 13 1.17 -15.01 0.62
N GLN A 14 2.19 -15.73 0.12
CA GLN A 14 3.39 -16.07 0.92
C GLN A 14 4.45 -14.96 0.96
N GLY A 15 4.24 -13.85 0.26
CA GLY A 15 5.19 -12.74 0.18
C GLY A 15 5.32 -11.94 1.48
N GLY A 16 6.38 -11.13 1.57
CA GLY A 16 6.67 -10.37 2.78
C GLY A 16 5.62 -9.31 3.11
N VAL A 17 5.00 -8.70 2.09
CA VAL A 17 3.98 -7.66 2.28
C VAL A 17 2.68 -8.28 2.81
N GLU A 18 2.26 -9.40 2.24
CA GLU A 18 1.03 -10.10 2.59
C GLU A 18 1.06 -10.59 4.05
N ARG A 19 2.24 -11.04 4.53
CA ARG A 19 2.44 -11.41 5.95
C ARG A 19 2.29 -10.21 6.89
N VAL A 20 2.85 -9.04 6.52
CA VAL A 20 2.71 -7.82 7.33
C VAL A 20 1.24 -7.38 7.39
N VAL A 21 0.53 -7.45 6.26
CA VAL A 21 -0.90 -7.15 6.19
C VAL A 21 -1.72 -8.10 7.07
N ALA A 22 -1.47 -9.41 6.99
CA ALA A 22 -2.16 -10.41 7.80
C ALA A 22 -1.92 -10.19 9.30
N GLN A 23 -0.67 -9.95 9.70
CA GLN A 23 -0.31 -9.67 11.09
C GLN A 23 -1.01 -8.40 11.59
N GLN A 24 -0.99 -7.33 10.79
CA GLN A 24 -1.62 -6.07 11.15
C GLN A 24 -3.14 -6.20 11.29
N LYS A 25 -3.79 -6.90 10.35
CA LYS A 25 -5.23 -7.19 10.44
C LYS A 25 -5.56 -7.94 11.72
N ASN A 26 -4.85 -9.04 12.00
CA ASN A 26 -5.08 -9.85 13.19
C ASN A 26 -4.90 -9.04 14.49
N MET A 27 -3.84 -8.24 14.59
CA MET A 27 -3.61 -7.38 15.77
C MET A 27 -4.74 -6.37 15.97
N LEU A 28 -5.17 -5.69 14.90
CA LEU A 28 -6.24 -4.69 14.98
C LEU A 28 -7.59 -5.34 15.30
N THR A 29 -7.89 -6.50 14.71
CA THR A 29 -9.10 -7.26 15.03
C THR A 29 -9.11 -7.73 16.48
N ASN A 30 -7.97 -8.21 17.00
CA ASN A 30 -7.83 -8.60 18.41
C ASN A 30 -8.01 -7.42 19.37
N LEU A 31 -7.70 -6.21 18.94
CA LEU A 31 -7.96 -4.97 19.69
C LEU A 31 -9.41 -4.48 19.56
N GLY A 32 -10.29 -5.23 18.90
CA GLY A 32 -11.72 -4.92 18.75
C GLY A 32 -12.07 -3.96 17.60
N PHE A 33 -11.14 -3.71 16.67
CA PHE A 33 -11.43 -2.90 15.49
C PHE A 33 -12.11 -3.72 14.38
N GLU A 34 -13.06 -3.08 13.69
CA GLU A 34 -13.62 -3.61 12.44
C GLU A 34 -12.62 -3.32 11.31
N VAL A 35 -11.87 -4.33 10.88
CA VAL A 35 -10.82 -4.18 9.85
C VAL A 35 -11.36 -4.58 8.48
N ILE A 36 -11.32 -3.66 7.53
CA ILE A 36 -11.76 -3.86 6.15
C ILE A 36 -10.55 -3.81 5.23
N LEU A 37 -10.28 -4.94 4.56
CA LEU A 37 -9.20 -5.05 3.59
C LEU A 37 -9.69 -4.57 2.22
N ILE A 38 -9.01 -3.56 1.67
CA ILE A 38 -9.22 -3.08 0.31
C ILE A 38 -8.08 -3.64 -0.53
N ASP A 39 -8.33 -4.75 -1.22
CA ASP A 39 -7.39 -5.39 -2.15
C ASP A 39 -7.85 -5.22 -3.61
N ARG A 40 -7.10 -5.80 -4.55
CA ARG A 40 -7.45 -5.78 -5.98
C ARG A 40 -8.84 -6.37 -6.30
N ASN A 41 -9.40 -7.21 -5.44
CA ASN A 41 -10.68 -7.88 -5.63
C ASN A 41 -11.85 -7.15 -4.97
N TYR A 42 -11.57 -6.20 -4.07
CA TYR A 42 -12.58 -5.46 -3.32
C TYR A 42 -13.57 -4.71 -4.23
N PHE A 43 -13.07 -4.03 -5.28
CA PHE A 43 -13.94 -3.34 -6.23
C PHE A 43 -14.29 -4.24 -7.42
N LEU A 44 -15.56 -4.23 -7.81
CA LEU A 44 -16.02 -4.91 -9.03
C LEU A 44 -15.24 -4.48 -10.27
N LEU A 45 -14.90 -3.18 -10.35
CA LEU A 45 -14.14 -2.62 -11.47
C LEU A 45 -12.73 -3.20 -11.53
N THR A 46 -12.00 -3.23 -10.39
CA THR A 46 -10.62 -3.75 -10.35
C THR A 46 -10.57 -5.24 -10.57
N ARG A 47 -11.59 -5.98 -10.10
CA ARG A 47 -11.72 -7.43 -10.31
C ARG A 47 -11.87 -7.82 -11.77
N LYS A 48 -12.52 -6.98 -12.60
CA LYS A 48 -12.72 -7.25 -14.04
C LYS A 48 -11.47 -7.01 -14.88
N ILE A 49 -10.45 -6.33 -14.33
CA ILE A 49 -9.23 -6.01 -15.07
C ILE A 49 -8.32 -7.25 -15.13
N LYS A 50 -8.24 -7.89 -16.29
CA LYS A 50 -7.33 -9.02 -16.53
C LYS A 50 -5.87 -8.60 -16.68
N SER A 51 -5.61 -7.38 -17.17
CA SER A 51 -4.25 -6.89 -17.39
C SER A 51 -3.59 -6.47 -16.08
N ARG A 52 -2.50 -7.15 -15.71
CA ARG A 52 -1.73 -6.83 -14.50
C ARG A 52 -1.22 -5.38 -14.49
N LYS A 53 -0.75 -4.87 -15.63
CA LYS A 53 -0.28 -3.47 -15.75
C LYS A 53 -1.42 -2.47 -15.53
N ALA A 54 -2.57 -2.71 -16.15
CA ALA A 54 -3.74 -1.86 -15.96
C ALA A 54 -4.26 -1.91 -14.52
N SER A 55 -4.22 -3.09 -13.88
CA SER A 55 -4.61 -3.26 -12.48
C SER A 55 -3.69 -2.47 -11.54
N LEU A 56 -2.37 -2.53 -11.75
CA LEU A 56 -1.37 -1.75 -10.99
C LEU A 56 -1.56 -0.23 -11.11
N PHE A 57 -2.06 0.24 -12.26
CA PHE A 57 -2.33 1.67 -12.48
C PHE A 57 -3.69 2.10 -11.91
N LEU A 58 -4.76 1.34 -12.20
CA LEU A 58 -6.13 1.72 -11.88
C LEU A 58 -6.48 1.50 -10.41
N TYR A 59 -5.97 0.44 -9.79
CA TYR A 59 -6.28 0.15 -8.38
C TYR A 59 -5.92 1.33 -7.45
N PRO A 60 -4.70 1.89 -7.47
CA PRO A 60 -4.33 3.01 -6.59
C PRO A 60 -5.19 4.26 -6.80
N LEU A 61 -5.60 4.53 -8.05
CA LEU A 61 -6.49 5.63 -8.39
C LEU A 61 -7.88 5.42 -7.79
N ILE A 62 -8.47 4.24 -8.01
CA ILE A 62 -9.80 3.90 -7.52
C ILE A 62 -9.85 3.93 -5.99
N VAL A 63 -8.84 3.39 -5.32
CA VAL A 63 -8.74 3.42 -3.84
C VAL A 63 -8.66 4.85 -3.33
N SER A 64 -7.83 5.70 -3.96
CA SER A 64 -7.69 7.10 -3.57
C SER A 64 -9.01 7.88 -3.73
N ILE A 65 -9.73 7.65 -4.83
CA ILE A 65 -11.05 8.25 -5.08
C ILE A 65 -12.04 7.78 -4.01
N PHE A 66 -12.10 6.47 -3.75
CA PHE A 66 -12.99 5.87 -2.76
C PHE A 66 -12.82 6.49 -1.36
N PHE A 67 -11.58 6.61 -0.88
CA PHE A 67 -11.34 7.20 0.45
C PHE A 67 -11.64 8.70 0.49
N ASN A 68 -11.39 9.45 -0.59
CA ASN A 68 -11.78 10.86 -0.67
C ASN A 68 -13.30 11.01 -0.55
N PHE A 69 -14.09 10.20 -1.27
CA PHE A 69 -15.55 10.19 -1.13
C PHE A 69 -16.01 9.79 0.27
N LYS A 70 -15.47 8.69 0.82
CA LYS A 70 -15.78 8.24 2.20
C LYS A 70 -15.51 9.33 3.25
N ARG A 71 -14.44 10.11 3.07
CA ARG A 71 -14.06 11.21 3.98
C ARG A 71 -15.06 12.36 3.92
N ILE A 72 -15.56 12.71 2.74
CA ILE A 72 -16.59 13.76 2.57
C ILE A 72 -17.88 13.35 3.31
N ILE A 73 -18.20 12.06 3.32
CA ILE A 73 -19.40 11.49 3.96
C ILE A 73 -19.25 11.40 5.51
N ARG A 74 -18.26 12.06 6.12
CA ARG A 74 -18.09 12.25 7.59
C ARG A 74 -17.99 10.99 8.47
N ASN A 75 -17.78 9.80 7.90
CA ASN A 75 -17.52 8.60 8.70
C ASN A 75 -16.14 8.71 9.39
N LYS A 76 -16.08 8.49 10.72
CA LYS A 76 -14.80 8.35 11.44
C LYS A 76 -14.20 6.97 11.12
N PHE A 77 -13.12 6.94 10.36
CA PHE A 77 -12.35 5.73 10.06
C PHE A 77 -10.86 6.03 10.04
N LEU A 78 -10.05 4.99 10.25
CA LEU A 78 -8.61 5.04 10.06
C LEU A 78 -8.22 4.39 8.73
N THR A 79 -7.16 4.89 8.12
CA THR A 79 -6.62 4.40 6.86
C THR A 79 -5.16 4.01 7.00
N ILE A 80 -4.86 2.78 6.59
CA ILE A 80 -3.51 2.24 6.52
C ILE A 80 -3.24 1.86 5.07
N SER A 81 -2.28 2.53 4.43
CA SER A 81 -1.87 2.24 3.05
C SER A 81 -0.57 1.46 3.04
N HIS A 82 -0.46 0.49 2.14
CA HIS A 82 0.79 -0.23 1.87
C HIS A 82 1.40 0.19 0.53
N GLY A 83 2.64 0.69 0.57
CA GLY A 83 3.39 1.12 -0.62
C GLY A 83 2.58 2.09 -1.49
N TYR A 84 2.48 1.80 -2.79
CA TYR A 84 1.76 2.60 -3.78
C TYR A 84 0.23 2.44 -3.74
N SER A 85 -0.37 1.74 -2.76
CA SER A 85 -1.79 1.37 -2.81
C SER A 85 -2.76 2.55 -2.70
N CYS A 86 -2.33 3.70 -2.17
CA CYS A 86 -3.16 4.88 -2.04
C CYS A 86 -2.35 6.20 -2.18
N PRO A 87 -2.03 6.61 -3.41
CA PRO A 87 -1.12 7.73 -3.68
C PRO A 87 -1.76 9.11 -3.60
N PHE A 88 -3.08 9.25 -3.72
CA PHE A 88 -3.75 10.57 -3.80
C PHE A 88 -4.75 10.82 -2.66
N TYR A 89 -4.50 10.21 -1.51
CA TYR A 89 -5.30 10.40 -0.29
C TYR A 89 -4.38 10.60 0.92
N LYS A 90 -4.85 11.39 1.89
CA LYS A 90 -4.12 11.63 3.14
C LYS A 90 -4.35 10.47 4.11
N ASN A 91 -3.57 9.40 3.96
CA ASN A 91 -3.66 8.23 4.84
C ASN A 91 -3.21 8.56 6.27
N ASP A 92 -3.75 7.87 7.26
CA ASP A 92 -3.33 8.03 8.66
C ASP A 92 -1.99 7.35 8.91
N LEU A 93 -1.75 6.21 8.27
CA LEU A 93 -0.48 5.48 8.29
C LEU A 93 -0.12 4.96 6.90
N LEU A 94 1.13 5.16 6.49
CA LEU A 94 1.71 4.50 5.33
C LEU A 94 2.76 3.50 5.78
N ILE A 95 2.62 2.25 5.37
CA ILE A 95 3.66 1.23 5.47
C ILE A 95 4.38 1.18 4.12
N ALA A 96 5.54 1.82 4.07
CA ALA A 96 6.39 1.79 2.90
C ALA A 96 7.14 0.46 2.86
N HIS A 97 6.91 -0.30 1.80
CA HIS A 97 7.74 -1.43 1.42
C HIS A 97 8.85 -0.88 0.54
N GLY A 98 10.11 -1.28 0.74
CA GLY A 98 11.29 -0.62 0.16
C GLY A 98 11.13 -0.15 -1.30
N ASN A 99 11.69 1.03 -1.60
CA ASN A 99 11.52 1.76 -2.86
C ASN A 99 11.59 0.85 -4.09
N MET A 100 10.45 0.64 -4.77
CA MET A 100 10.38 -0.21 -5.96
C MET A 100 11.35 0.26 -7.05
N LYS A 101 11.64 1.55 -7.13
CA LYS A 101 12.64 2.11 -8.05
C LYS A 101 14.02 1.54 -7.79
N CYS A 102 14.45 1.58 -6.53
CA CYS A 102 15.76 1.09 -6.13
C CYS A 102 15.87 -0.44 -6.29
N TYR A 103 14.80 -1.19 -5.99
CA TYR A 103 14.76 -2.63 -6.23
C TYR A 103 14.93 -3.00 -7.71
N PHE A 104 14.21 -2.31 -8.60
CA PHE A 104 14.29 -2.58 -10.03
C PHE A 104 15.59 -2.08 -10.66
N GLU A 105 16.14 -0.95 -10.23
CA GLU A 105 17.46 -0.44 -10.66
C GLU A 105 18.59 -1.39 -10.21
N THR A 106 18.49 -1.92 -8.99
CA THR A 106 19.50 -2.86 -8.44
C THR A 106 19.48 -4.21 -9.16
N ILE A 107 18.29 -4.71 -9.55
CA ILE A 107 18.17 -6.01 -10.22
C ILE A 107 18.45 -5.92 -11.71
N ASN A 108 17.98 -4.86 -12.39
CA ASN A 108 18.11 -4.75 -13.84
C ASN A 108 19.33 -3.96 -14.30
N GLN A 109 20.11 -3.38 -13.38
CA GLN A 109 21.29 -2.53 -13.65
C GLN A 109 21.05 -1.46 -14.73
N THR A 110 19.80 -1.00 -14.88
CA THR A 110 19.37 -0.07 -15.91
C THR A 110 18.42 0.96 -15.31
N GLU A 111 18.57 2.22 -15.72
CA GLU A 111 17.69 3.30 -15.28
C GLU A 111 16.23 3.01 -15.65
N ILE A 112 15.34 3.14 -14.68
CA ILE A 112 13.92 2.89 -14.89
C ILE A 112 13.32 4.04 -15.68
N LYS A 113 12.82 3.74 -16.89
CA LYS A 113 12.03 4.68 -17.69
C LYS A 113 10.75 5.06 -16.94
N ASN A 114 10.45 6.36 -16.88
CA ASN A 114 9.32 6.95 -16.14
C ASN A 114 7.93 6.38 -16.50
N PHE A 115 7.76 5.82 -17.71
CA PHE A 115 6.50 5.24 -18.20
C PHE A 115 6.44 3.70 -18.12
N SER A 116 7.44 3.06 -17.53
CA SER A 116 7.38 1.62 -17.25
C SER A 116 6.52 1.34 -16.01
N GLY A 117 6.02 0.10 -15.87
CA GLY A 117 5.21 -0.28 -14.71
C GLY A 117 5.90 -0.03 -13.38
N SER A 118 7.23 -0.14 -13.33
CA SER A 118 8.07 0.17 -12.16
C SER A 118 8.23 1.67 -11.90
N GLY A 119 8.29 2.49 -12.96
CA GLY A 119 8.32 3.95 -12.86
C GLY A 119 7.02 4.52 -12.29
N ILE A 120 5.88 3.99 -12.73
CA ILE A 120 4.55 4.38 -12.23
C ILE A 120 4.40 4.02 -10.75
N THR A 121 4.78 2.80 -10.34
CA THR A 121 4.71 2.40 -8.93
C THR A 121 5.61 3.25 -8.05
N ALA A 122 6.81 3.61 -8.54
CA ALA A 122 7.72 4.51 -7.81
C ALA A 122 7.15 5.93 -7.67
N PHE A 123 6.51 6.45 -8.71
CA PHE A 123 5.82 7.73 -8.65
C PHE A 123 4.68 7.71 -7.63
N TYR A 124 3.88 6.65 -7.62
CA TYR A 124 2.81 6.47 -6.64
C TYR A 124 3.33 6.33 -5.21
N GLU A 125 4.43 5.59 -4.97
CA GLU A 125 5.06 5.54 -3.65
C GLU A 125 5.51 6.94 -3.18
N LYS A 126 6.10 7.74 -4.06
CA LYS A 126 6.48 9.13 -3.77
C LYS A 126 5.26 9.98 -3.39
N CYS A 127 4.15 9.84 -4.12
CA CYS A 127 2.90 10.54 -3.82
C CYS A 127 2.31 10.09 -2.47
N SER A 128 2.23 8.78 -2.22
CA SER A 128 1.77 8.22 -0.95
C SER A 128 2.58 8.72 0.23
N GLY A 129 3.91 8.77 0.10
CA GLY A 129 4.81 9.24 1.16
C GLY A 129 4.64 10.72 1.49
N ARG A 130 4.37 11.56 0.50
CA ARG A 130 4.13 13.01 0.70
C ARG A 130 2.78 13.31 1.34
N LEU A 131 1.78 12.46 1.13
CA LEU A 131 0.40 12.72 1.55
C LEU A 131 0.01 12.05 2.87
N SER A 132 0.78 11.07 3.34
CA SER A 132 0.47 10.34 4.57
C SER A 132 0.89 11.12 5.81
N LYS A 133 0.08 11.05 6.87
CA LYS A 133 0.32 11.78 8.13
C LYS A 133 1.50 11.20 8.92
N LYS A 134 1.72 9.89 8.82
CA LYS A 134 2.85 9.16 9.42
C LYS A 134 3.36 8.12 8.43
N ASN A 135 4.68 8.05 8.26
CA ASN A 135 5.34 7.09 7.39
C ASN A 135 6.12 6.08 8.22
N MET A 136 5.91 4.79 7.97
CA MET A 136 6.65 3.70 8.59
C MET A 136 7.33 2.87 7.51
N GLY A 137 8.67 2.93 7.47
CA GLY A 137 9.47 2.17 6.51
C GLY A 137 9.80 0.77 7.03
N CYS A 138 9.59 -0.25 6.20
CA CYS A 138 10.15 -1.59 6.43
C CYS A 138 11.52 -1.70 5.75
N ILE A 139 12.60 -1.58 6.52
CA ILE A 139 13.96 -1.85 6.04
C ILE A 139 14.19 -3.36 6.09
N LYS A 140 14.60 -3.96 4.97
CA LYS A 140 14.98 -5.38 4.89
C LYS A 140 16.24 -5.59 5.75
N LYS A 141 16.22 -6.62 6.61
CA LYS A 141 17.35 -7.05 7.44
C LYS A 141 18.64 -7.18 6.61
N SER A 142 19.69 -6.43 6.98
CA SER A 142 21.06 -6.93 6.86
C SER A 142 21.26 -8.01 7.95
N ASN A 143 22.29 -8.86 7.81
CA ASN A 143 22.54 -10.12 8.52
C ASN A 143 22.59 -10.11 10.07
N ALA A 144 22.03 -9.12 10.75
CA ALA A 144 21.86 -9.09 12.21
C ALA A 144 20.39 -8.88 12.58
N GLY A 145 19.64 -9.98 12.73
CA GLY A 145 18.75 -10.16 13.88
C GLY A 145 17.44 -9.37 14.01
N MET A 146 17.29 -8.09 13.64
CA MET A 146 16.05 -7.32 13.89
C MET A 146 15.74 -6.33 12.77
N GLY A 147 14.58 -6.46 12.13
CA GLY A 147 14.05 -5.41 11.26
C GLY A 147 13.60 -4.23 12.14
N ARG A 148 14.27 -3.08 12.02
CA ARG A 148 13.82 -1.84 12.68
C ARG A 148 12.81 -1.14 11.78
N PHE A 149 11.65 -0.84 12.36
CA PHE A 149 10.70 0.11 11.80
C PHE A 149 11.22 1.52 12.06
N VAL A 150 11.39 2.32 11.00
CA VAL A 150 11.75 3.74 11.13
C VAL A 150 10.49 4.55 10.93
N LEU A 151 10.09 5.29 11.97
CA LEU A 151 9.08 6.34 11.89
C LEU A 151 9.75 7.62 11.40
N SER A 152 9.16 8.26 10.39
CA SER A 152 9.54 9.60 9.92
C SER A 152 8.37 10.55 10.09
#